data_AF-H3R861-F1
#
_entry.id   AF-H3R861-F1
#
_cell.length_a   1.000
_cell.length_b   1.000
_cell.length_c   1.000
_cell.angle_alpha   90.00
_cell.angle_beta   90.00
_cell.angle_gamma   90.00
#
_symmetry.space_group_name_H-M   'P 1'
#
loop_
_entity.id
_entity.type
_entity.pdbx_description
1 polymer ?
#
loop_
_entity_poly.entity_id
_entity_poly.type
_entity_poly.pdbx_seq_one_letter_code
_entity_poly.pdbx_strand_id
1 'polypeptide(L)' 'MEFKKFDWVIWSSQAAGRWKTKIGFITHIHTDRAGKVIGYDVQVPPREGSKAKPKMYYPRISALKPYQKLD' A
#
# COMPACT_ATOMS: atom_id res chain seq x y z
N MET A 1 -2.14 12.61 6.64
CA MET A 1 -3.25 11.68 6.35
C MET A 1 -2.88 10.35 6.98
N GLU A 2 -3.77 9.78 7.77
CA GLU A 2 -3.57 8.48 8.39
C GLU A 2 -4.55 7.48 7.78
N PHE A 3 -4.03 6.34 7.31
CA PHE A 3 -4.82 5.23 6.78
C PHE A 3 -5.19 4.25 7.88
N LYS A 4 -6.33 3.60 7.73
CA LYS A 4 -6.82 2.51 8.57
C LYS A 4 -6.55 1.16 7.92
N LYS A 5 -6.66 0.09 8.71
CA LYS A 5 -6.59 -1.28 8.18
C LYS A 5 -7.71 -1.47 7.16
N PHE A 6 -7.39 -2.11 6.04
CA PHE A 6 -8.23 -2.33 4.87
C PHE A 6 -8.52 -1.10 3.99
N ASP A 7 -8.00 0.08 4.31
CA ASP A 7 -8.03 1.21 3.37
C ASP A 7 -7.25 0.85 2.11
N TRP A 8 -7.84 1.14 0.95
CA TRP A 8 -7.16 1.01 -0.33
C TRP A 8 -6.28 2.24 -0.58
N VAL A 9 -5.05 1.98 -1.00
CA VAL A 9 -4.04 2.99 -1.27
C VAL A 9 -3.40 2.76 -2.62
N ILE A 10 -2.97 3.87 -3.22
CA ILE A 10 -2.23 3.91 -4.47
C ILE A 10 -0.90 4.63 -4.24
N TRP A 11 0.18 4.11 -4.80
CA TRP A 11 1.47 4.76 -4.77
C TRP A 11 2.30 4.41 -6.00
N SER A 12 3.31 5.24 -6.27
CA SER A 12 4.31 4.99 -7.29
C SER A 12 5.64 4.59 -6.65
N SER A 13 6.29 3.57 -7.20
CA SER A 13 7.62 3.12 -6.78
C SER A 13 8.48 2.79 -7.99
N GLN A 14 9.77 3.09 -7.92
CA GLN A 14 10.71 2.67 -8.95
C GLN A 14 11.10 1.19 -8.77
N ALA A 15 11.12 0.44 -9.87
CA ALA A 15 11.63 -0.94 -9.91
C ALA A 15 12.33 -1.17 -11.26
N ALA A 16 13.62 -1.53 -11.22
CA ALA A 16 14.47 -1.74 -12.40
C ALA A 16 14.45 -0.53 -13.36
N GLY A 17 14.70 0.67 -12.83
CA GLY A 17 14.75 1.92 -13.62
C GLY A 17 13.39 2.46 -14.09
N ARG A 18 12.29 1.71 -13.92
CA ARG A 18 10.94 2.13 -14.33
C ARG A 18 10.06 2.46 -13.13
N TRP A 19 9.30 3.54 -13.23
CA TRP A 19 8.25 3.87 -12.27
C TRP A 19 7.03 2.96 -12.48
N LYS A 20 6.48 2.43 -11.40
CA LYS A 20 5.29 1.57 -11.42
C LYS A 20 4.29 2.05 -10.39
N THR A 21 3.04 2.17 -10.81
CA THR A 21 1.90 2.41 -9.92
C THR A 21 1.42 1.10 -9.34
N LYS A 22 1.13 1.08 -8.04
CA LYS A 22 0.62 -0.07 -7.30
C LYS A 22 -0.64 0.35 -6.55
N ILE A 23 -1.59 -0.57 -6.50
CA ILE A 23 -2.84 -0.44 -5.77
C ILE A 23 -2.91 -1.64 -4.83
N GLY A 24 -3.17 -1.39 -3.56
CA GLY A 24 -3.27 -2.42 -2.54
C GLY A 24 -4.01 -1.90 -1.32
N PHE A 25 -4.16 -2.73 -0.30
CA PHE A 25 -4.85 -2.35 0.94
C PHE A 25 -3.93 -2.49 2.15
N ILE A 26 -4.15 -1.65 3.16
CA ILE A 26 -3.37 -1.66 4.40
C ILE A 26 -3.68 -2.94 5.20
N THR A 27 -2.67 -3.71 5.55
CA THR A 27 -2.81 -4.91 6.41
C THR A 27 -2.33 -4.66 7.83
N HIS A 28 -1.36 -3.77 8.02
CA HIS A 28 -0.78 -3.45 9.32
C HIS A 28 -0.39 -1.97 9.41
N ILE A 29 -0.49 -1.41 10.61
CA ILE A 29 -0.12 -0.03 10.92
C ILE A 29 0.94 -0.08 12.01
N HIS A 30 2.13 0.43 11.72
CA HIS A 30 3.23 0.50 12.68
C HIS A 30 3.19 1.85 13.40
N THR A 31 3.22 1.83 14.72
CA THR A 31 3.27 3.04 15.56
C THR A 31 4.51 3.04 16.44
N ASP A 32 5.02 4.22 16.76
CA ASP A 32 6.02 4.37 17.81
C ASP A 32 5.39 4.33 19.22
N ARG A 33 6.22 4.51 20.25
CA ARG A 33 5.79 4.50 21.66
C ARG A 33 4.85 5.66 22.02
N ALA A 34 4.86 6.74 21.24
CA ALA A 34 3.97 7.88 21.42
C ALA A 34 2.65 7.72 20.64
N GLY A 35 2.45 6.58 19.97
CA GLY A 35 1.27 6.30 19.15
C GLY A 35 1.31 6.95 17.77
N LYS A 36 2.43 7.56 17.37
CA LYS A 36 2.56 8.16 16.04
C LYS A 36 2.78 7.07 15.00
N VAL A 37 2.07 7.16 13.88
CA VAL A 37 2.27 6.22 12.76
C VAL A 37 3.64 6.42 12.11
N ILE A 38 4.40 5.33 12.01
CA ILE A 38 5.75 5.29 11.43
C ILE A 38 5.86 4.40 10.18
N GLY A 39 4.87 3.56 9.90
CA GLY A 39 4.85 2.78 8.67
C GLY A 39 3.54 2.03 8.44
N TYR A 40 3.41 1.48 7.24
CA TYR A 40 2.29 0.64 6.84
C TYR A 40 2.79 -0.59 6.08
N ASP A 41 2.13 -1.72 6.33
CA ASP A 41 2.23 -2.89 5.46
C ASP A 41 1.07 -2.85 4.47
N VAL A 42 1.38 -3.06 3.19
CA VAL A 42 0.39 -3.00 2.12
C VAL A 42 0.42 -4.29 1.32
N GLN A 43 -0.73 -4.95 1.21
CA GLN A 43 -0.92 -6.12 0.39
C GLN A 43 -1.49 -5.71 -0.98
N VAL A 44 -0.79 -6.11 -2.04
CA VAL A 44 -1.23 -5.97 -3.42
C VAL A 44 -1.81 -7.31 -3.87
N PRO A 45 -3.12 -7.39 -4.19
CA PRO A 45 -3.70 -8.60 -4.71
C PRO A 45 -3.11 -8.93 -6.10
N PRO A 46 -3.13 -10.22 -6.49
CA PRO A 46 -2.82 -10.58 -7.86
C PRO A 46 -3.83 -9.94 -8.81
N ARG A 47 -3.44 -9.82 -10.09
CA ARG A 47 -4.39 -9.43 -11.14
C ARG A 47 -5.53 -10.44 -11.19
N GLU A 48 -6.72 -9.97 -11.52
CA GLU A 48 -7.88 -10.83 -11.72
C GLU A 48 -7.55 -11.94 -12.72
N GLY A 49 -7.97 -13.18 -12.42
CA GLY A 49 -7.64 -14.37 -13.19
C GLY A 49 -6.21 -14.93 -13.00
N SER A 50 -5.33 -14.25 -12.25
CA SER A 50 -3.98 -14.75 -11.99
C SER A 50 -3.93 -15.72 -10.80
N LYS A 51 -3.20 -16.82 -10.95
CA LYS A 51 -2.87 -17.76 -9.86
C LYS A 51 -1.70 -17.29 -8.98
N ALA A 52 -1.18 -16.09 -9.24
CA ALA A 52 -0.07 -15.55 -8.45
C ALA A 52 -0.50 -15.29 -7.01
N LYS A 53 0.43 -15.47 -6.07
CA LYS A 53 0.19 -15.07 -4.68
C LYS A 53 0.15 -13.53 -4.58
N PRO A 54 -0.65 -12.97 -3.66
CA PRO A 54 -0.56 -11.56 -3.30
C PRO A 54 0.86 -11.19 -2.89
N LYS A 55 1.23 -9.92 -3.09
CA LYS A 55 2.57 -9.40 -2.75
C LYS A 55 2.48 -8.38 -1.63
N MET A 56 3.39 -8.48 -0.66
CA MET A 56 3.54 -7.51 0.42
C MET A 56 4.53 -6.41 0.03
N TYR A 57 4.22 -5.18 0.45
CA TYR A 57 5.06 -4.01 0.26
C TYR A 57 5.09 -3.15 1.52
N TYR A 58 6.18 -2.41 1.68
CA TYR A 58 6.45 -1.52 2.81
C TYR A 58 6.78 -0.12 2.30
N PRO A 59 5.80 0.60 1.72
CA PRO A 59 6.03 1.91 1.12
C PRO A 59 6.30 2.99 2.17
N ARG A 60 6.98 4.07 1.74
CA ARG A 60 7.08 5.29 2.55
C ARG A 60 5.69 5.90 2.72
N ILE A 61 5.36 6.31 3.95
CA ILE A 61 4.08 6.96 4.26
C ILE A 61 3.79 8.12 3.30
N SER A 62 4.80 8.95 3.02
CA SER A 62 4.67 10.13 2.15
C SER A 62 4.34 9.81 0.69
N ALA A 63 4.52 8.56 0.24
CA ALA A 63 4.22 8.15 -1.13
C ALA A 63 2.78 7.63 -1.29
N LEU A 64 2.11 7.30 -0.18
CA LEU A 64 0.76 6.74 -0.20
C LEU A 64 -0.28 7.82 -0.43
N LYS A 65 -1.25 7.50 -1.29
CA LYS A 65 -2.45 8.30 -1.53
C LYS A 65 -3.69 7.40 -1.38
N PRO A 66 -4.84 7.95 -0.95
CA PRO A 66 -6.08 7.18 -0.93
C PRO A 66 -6.42 6.72 -2.35
N TYR A 67 -6.83 5.47 -2.49
CA TYR A 67 -7.37 4.94 -3.74
C TYR A 67 -8.90 4.92 -3.64
N GLN A 68 -9.54 5.83 -4.35
CA GLN A 68 -10.98 5.78 -4.58
C GLN A 68 -11.21 5.02 -5.88
N LYS A 69 -11.87 3.87 -5.78
CA LYS A 69 -12.43 3.21 -6.96
C LYS A 69 -13.63 4.06 -7.38
N LEU A 70 -13.56 4.68 -8.55
CA LEU A 70 -14.76 5.20 -9.19
C LEU A 70 -15.51 3.95 -9.65
N ASP A 71 -16.64 3.69 -9.01
CA ASP A 71 -17.58 2.62 -9.38
C ASP A 71 -18.24 2.91 -10.75
#